data_AF-A0A920NWA7-F1
#
_entry.id   AF-A0A920NWA7-F1
#
_cell.length_a   1.000
_cell.length_b   1.000
_cell.length_c   1.000
_cell.angle_alpha   90.00
_cell.angle_beta   90.00
_cell.angle_gamma   90.00
#
_symmetry.space_group_name_H-M   'P 1'
#
loop_
_entity.id
_entity.type
_entity.pdbx_description
1 polymer ?
#
loop_
_entity_poly.entity_id
_entity_poly.type
_entity_poly.pdbx_seq_one_letter_code
_entity_poly.pdbx_strand_id
1 'polypeptide(L)'
;MFTHSAKGTFGSLPKDGEISLEKRPLINSETTEQKQIFFGDLHVHTTFSQDAFFFSLPMLQGEGVHPPADACNFARFCSALDFFSITDHAEGLTQDMWDKTIKATKSCNAVSSSPEKDLIAFAGWEWTQMSGEMGSPEDHYGHKKVILKDLKNLPKVPIGAGLTGLDYILKSRITPSLMLLADFPPEKIDFDFLAYRNETYSIPPCSQLDEKEILQRECKEEASTPRELFNRLDELNLEALVIPHGTTWGIHAPANSTMSSQLTMKQHDPNRQRLFEIYSGHGNSEIFKDVKHFLKTSDGKNICPEPTKGFEPCCWRAGEIAKTTMSS
;
A
#
# COMPACT_ATOMS: atom_id res chain seq x y z
N MET A 1 -13.40 17.86 25.04
CA MET A 1 -14.48 16.93 24.66
C MET A 1 -13.85 15.55 24.52
N PHE A 2 -14.60 14.53 24.93
CA PHE A 2 -14.12 13.18 25.25
C PHE A 2 -13.42 12.48 24.08
N THR A 3 -12.11 12.22 24.23
CA THR A 3 -11.39 11.24 23.40
C THR A 3 -11.95 9.86 23.70
N HIS A 4 -12.67 9.29 22.74
CA HIS A 4 -13.19 7.94 22.85
C HIS A 4 -12.03 6.98 22.56
N SER A 5 -11.35 6.55 23.63
CA SER A 5 -10.52 5.35 23.60
C SER A 5 -11.40 4.20 23.12
N ALA A 6 -11.06 3.58 21.99
CA ALA A 6 -11.70 2.37 21.52
C ALA A 6 -11.48 1.27 22.57
N LYS A 7 -12.48 1.10 23.44
CA LYS A 7 -12.51 0.04 24.46
C LYS A 7 -12.81 -1.27 23.76
N GLY A 8 -11.78 -1.93 23.26
CA GLY A 8 -11.80 -3.38 23.14
C GLY A 8 -11.93 -4.01 24.53
N THR A 9 -12.38 -5.26 24.61
CA THR A 9 -12.54 -6.00 25.87
C THR A 9 -11.21 -6.30 26.60
N PHE A 10 -10.08 -5.80 26.08
CA PHE A 10 -8.74 -5.92 26.65
C PHE A 10 -8.07 -4.54 26.72
N GLY A 11 -8.20 -3.85 27.86
CA GLY A 11 -7.44 -2.64 28.17
C GLY A 11 -7.85 -1.39 27.38
N SER A 12 -7.41 -0.22 27.85
CA SER A 12 -7.38 1.01 27.06
C SER A 12 -6.11 1.01 26.22
N LEU A 13 -6.23 1.21 24.91
CA LEU A 13 -5.05 1.47 24.07
C LEU A 13 -4.30 2.71 24.59
N PRO A 14 -2.96 2.78 24.43
CA PRO A 14 -2.18 3.98 24.75
C PRO A 14 -2.69 5.21 24.00
N LYS A 15 -2.17 6.39 24.36
CA LYS A 15 -2.34 7.56 23.49
C LYS A 15 -1.68 7.30 22.13
N ASP A 16 -2.31 7.80 21.08
CA ASP A 16 -1.83 7.72 19.71
C ASP A 16 -0.33 8.09 19.64
N GLY A 17 0.46 7.25 18.99
CA GLY A 17 1.90 7.46 18.81
C GLY A 17 2.81 6.85 19.88
N GLU A 18 2.28 6.17 20.91
CA GLU A 18 3.08 5.46 21.91
C GLU A 18 2.84 3.94 21.89
N ILE A 19 3.91 3.14 21.96
CA ILE A 19 3.81 1.68 22.04
C ILE A 19 3.51 1.26 23.48
N SER A 20 2.47 0.44 23.67
CA SER A 20 2.13 -0.12 24.98
C SER A 20 3.24 -1.04 25.49
N LEU A 21 3.67 -0.82 26.72
CA LEU A 21 4.62 -1.71 27.41
C LEU A 21 3.94 -2.94 28.03
N GLU A 22 2.60 -2.97 28.06
CA GLU A 22 1.87 -4.16 28.51
C GLU A 22 2.08 -5.30 27.54
N LYS A 23 2.27 -6.52 28.03
CA LYS A 23 2.37 -7.73 27.20
C LYS A 23 0.98 -8.22 26.81
N ARG A 24 0.83 -8.75 25.59
CA ARG A 24 -0.38 -9.49 25.20
C ARG A 24 -0.49 -10.74 26.10
N PRO A 25 -1.64 -11.02 26.73
CA PRO A 25 -1.84 -12.26 27.47
C PRO A 25 -1.57 -13.46 26.56
N LEU A 26 -0.58 -14.27 26.90
CA LEU A 26 -0.31 -15.52 26.21
C LEU A 26 -1.36 -16.55 26.65
N ILE A 27 -2.05 -17.16 25.69
CA ILE A 27 -2.90 -18.31 25.97
C ILE A 27 -1.95 -19.48 26.21
N ASN A 28 -1.77 -19.88 27.47
CA ASN A 28 -1.04 -21.11 27.82
C ASN A 28 -1.81 -22.32 27.28
N SER A 29 -1.55 -22.68 26.03
CA SER A 29 -1.81 -24.03 25.54
C SER A 29 -0.64 -24.89 25.99
N GLU A 30 -0.90 -26.00 26.69
CA GLU A 30 0.10 -27.04 26.90
C GLU A 30 0.53 -27.57 25.52
N THR A 31 1.58 -26.99 24.93
CA THR A 31 2.06 -27.37 23.60
C THR A 31 2.77 -28.70 23.68
N THR A 32 1.98 -29.78 23.55
CA THR A 32 2.45 -31.14 23.26
C THR A 32 2.61 -31.39 21.76
N GLU A 33 2.26 -30.41 20.91
CA GLU A 33 2.32 -30.52 19.46
C GLU A 33 3.66 -30.08 18.86
N GLN A 34 4.14 -30.85 17.89
CA GLN A 34 5.43 -30.67 17.22
C GLN A 34 5.43 -29.58 16.13
N LYS A 35 4.25 -28.99 15.82
CA LYS A 35 4.05 -27.97 14.78
C LYS A 35 3.21 -26.83 15.33
N GLN A 36 3.53 -25.60 14.93
CA GLN A 36 2.84 -24.39 15.35
C GLN A 36 2.37 -23.61 14.12
N ILE A 37 1.15 -23.09 14.18
CA ILE A 37 0.59 -22.17 13.17
C ILE A 37 0.73 -20.75 13.72
N PHE A 38 1.12 -19.83 12.85
CA PHE A 38 1.22 -18.41 13.16
C PHE A 38 0.30 -17.60 12.23
N PHE A 39 -0.39 -16.62 12.79
CA PHE A 39 -1.26 -15.70 12.08
C PHE A 39 -0.59 -14.33 12.01
N GLY A 40 -0.57 -13.71 10.84
CA GLY A 40 0.08 -12.43 10.68
C GLY A 40 -0.39 -11.65 9.46
N ASP A 41 0.00 -10.38 9.44
CA ASP A 41 -0.36 -9.43 8.39
C ASP A 41 0.88 -8.72 7.84
N LEU A 42 1.22 -8.99 6.59
CA LEU A 42 2.39 -8.40 5.95
C LEU A 42 2.07 -7.14 5.14
N HIS A 43 0.84 -6.64 5.17
CA HIS A 43 0.38 -5.53 4.35
C HIS A 43 -0.36 -4.47 5.18
N VAL A 44 0.40 -3.62 5.88
CA VAL A 44 -0.16 -2.61 6.80
C VAL A 44 0.32 -1.22 6.43
N HIS A 45 -0.63 -0.30 6.24
CA HIS A 45 -0.38 1.12 6.03
C HIS A 45 -0.69 1.90 7.30
N THR A 46 0.10 2.93 7.54
CA THR A 46 -0.03 3.93 8.59
C THR A 46 -0.27 5.28 7.92
N THR A 47 -0.55 6.33 8.69
CA THR A 47 -0.68 7.68 8.12
C THR A 47 0.65 8.32 7.69
N PHE A 48 1.74 7.54 7.58
CA PHE A 48 2.91 7.91 6.79
C PHE A 48 2.74 7.54 5.30
N SER A 49 1.83 6.64 4.98
CA SER A 49 1.41 6.36 3.61
C SER A 49 0.43 7.43 3.11
N GLN A 50 0.63 7.88 1.88
CA GLN A 50 -0.14 8.96 1.26
C GLN A 50 -1.63 8.64 1.12
N ASP A 51 -1.97 7.40 0.79
CA ASP A 51 -3.34 6.92 0.64
C ASP A 51 -4.05 6.82 2.00
N ALA A 52 -3.42 6.18 2.98
CA ALA A 52 -3.96 6.01 4.31
C ALA A 52 -4.18 7.36 4.98
N PHE A 53 -3.25 8.31 4.86
CA PHE A 53 -3.45 9.65 5.41
C PHE A 53 -4.57 10.39 4.66
N PHE A 54 -4.62 10.31 3.32
CA PHE A 54 -5.69 10.95 2.56
C PHE A 54 -7.08 10.43 2.96
N PHE A 55 -7.27 9.11 3.06
CA PHE A 55 -8.53 8.50 3.47
C PHE A 55 -8.83 8.62 4.97
N SER A 56 -7.87 9.08 5.77
CA SER A 56 -8.07 9.41 7.18
C SER A 56 -8.69 10.81 7.40
N LEU A 57 -8.82 11.61 6.35
CA LEU A 57 -9.35 12.98 6.44
C LEU A 57 -10.86 12.98 6.74
N PRO A 58 -11.36 13.93 7.58
CA PRO A 58 -12.77 13.99 7.95
C PRO A 58 -13.71 14.20 6.75
N MET A 59 -13.29 14.94 5.72
CA MET A 59 -14.04 15.07 4.46
C MET A 59 -14.36 13.74 3.77
N LEU A 60 -13.57 12.68 4.03
CA LEU A 60 -13.77 11.33 3.52
C LEU A 60 -14.33 10.37 4.59
N GLN A 61 -14.84 10.92 5.69
CA GLN A 61 -15.34 10.17 6.86
C GLN A 61 -14.26 9.29 7.50
N GLY A 62 -12.99 9.71 7.42
CA GLY A 62 -11.87 9.01 8.04
C GLY A 62 -11.86 9.10 9.57
N GLU A 63 -11.20 8.12 10.20
CA GLU A 63 -11.14 7.97 11.67
C GLU A 63 -10.02 8.80 12.33
N GLY A 64 -9.21 9.50 11.54
CA GLY A 64 -8.07 10.29 12.01
C GLY A 64 -6.73 9.59 11.82
N VAL A 65 -5.69 10.11 12.48
CA VAL A 65 -4.31 9.67 12.25
C VAL A 65 -3.96 8.37 12.98
N HIS A 66 -3.24 7.48 12.29
CA HIS A 66 -2.80 6.18 12.79
C HIS A 66 -1.30 5.99 12.52
N PRO A 67 -0.41 6.51 13.40
CA PRO A 67 1.04 6.38 13.25
C PRO A 67 1.55 4.94 13.43
N PRO A 68 2.82 4.65 13.07
CA PRO A 68 3.44 3.33 13.22
C PRO A 68 3.32 2.65 14.60
N ALA A 69 3.29 3.43 15.67
CA ALA A 69 3.10 2.90 17.03
C ALA A 69 1.70 2.27 17.22
N ASP A 70 0.68 2.85 16.61
CA ASP A 70 -0.70 2.41 16.72
C ASP A 70 -0.89 1.09 15.98
N ALA A 71 -0.24 0.92 14.82
CA ALA A 71 -0.21 -0.35 14.10
C ALA A 71 0.34 -1.49 14.97
N CYS A 72 1.42 -1.25 15.74
CA CYS A 72 1.93 -2.23 16.70
C CYS A 72 0.89 -2.55 17.79
N ASN A 73 0.29 -1.54 18.41
CA ASN A 73 -0.71 -1.76 19.46
C ASN A 73 -1.93 -2.52 18.94
N PHE A 74 -2.43 -2.15 17.76
CA PHE A 74 -3.56 -2.80 17.12
C PHE A 74 -3.25 -4.26 16.79
N ALA A 75 -2.09 -4.54 16.20
CA ALA A 75 -1.62 -5.91 15.92
C ALA A 75 -1.59 -6.77 17.20
N ARG A 76 -1.18 -6.19 18.34
CA ARG A 76 -1.06 -6.90 19.62
C ARG A 76 -2.41 -7.14 20.29
N PHE A 77 -3.23 -6.11 20.44
CA PHE A 77 -4.40 -6.17 21.32
C PHE A 77 -5.73 -6.36 20.60
N CYS A 78 -5.84 -5.88 19.36
CA CYS A 78 -7.09 -5.93 18.60
C CYS A 78 -7.11 -7.14 17.66
N SER A 79 -6.06 -7.32 16.86
CA SER A 79 -5.96 -8.42 15.90
C SER A 79 -5.31 -9.68 16.47
N ALA A 80 -4.60 -9.55 17.60
CA ALA A 80 -3.89 -10.64 18.25
C ALA A 80 -2.98 -11.44 17.26
N LEU A 81 -2.22 -10.71 16.45
CA LEU A 81 -1.29 -11.29 15.47
C LEU A 81 -0.03 -11.85 16.15
N ASP A 82 0.59 -12.82 15.50
CA ASP A 82 1.90 -13.37 15.87
C ASP A 82 3.04 -12.66 15.14
N PHE A 83 2.76 -12.12 13.96
CA PHE A 83 3.69 -11.25 13.24
C PHE A 83 2.97 -10.22 12.37
N PHE A 84 3.63 -9.10 12.08
CA PHE A 84 3.14 -8.15 11.09
C PHE A 84 4.27 -7.34 10.46
N SER A 85 4.00 -6.64 9.36
CA SER A 85 4.93 -5.67 8.76
C SER A 85 4.23 -4.36 8.45
N ILE A 86 4.89 -3.25 8.78
CA ILE A 86 4.51 -1.93 8.24
C ILE A 86 5.08 -1.83 6.83
N THR A 87 4.23 -1.49 5.85
CA THR A 87 4.55 -1.43 4.42
C THR A 87 3.94 -0.20 3.77
N ASP A 88 4.12 0.97 4.37
CA ASP A 88 3.72 2.25 3.76
C ASP A 88 4.31 2.42 2.34
N HIS A 89 3.62 3.17 1.48
CA HIS A 89 4.08 3.47 0.12
C HIS A 89 5.43 4.21 0.15
N ALA A 90 6.46 3.62 -0.46
CA ALA A 90 7.80 4.21 -0.53
C ALA A 90 7.83 5.58 -1.21
N GLU A 91 6.93 5.80 -2.16
CA GLU A 91 6.77 7.05 -2.90
C GLU A 91 6.46 8.23 -1.96
N GLY A 92 5.66 7.98 -0.92
CA GLY A 92 5.20 8.97 0.05
C GLY A 92 6.14 9.20 1.23
N LEU A 93 7.05 8.26 1.51
CA LEU A 93 7.88 8.27 2.71
C LEU A 93 9.08 9.21 2.63
N THR A 94 9.27 10.06 3.63
CA THR A 94 10.53 10.78 3.85
C THR A 94 11.49 9.94 4.71
N GLN A 95 12.76 10.32 4.73
CA GLN A 95 13.77 9.66 5.56
C GLN A 95 13.40 9.70 7.04
N ASP A 96 12.89 10.83 7.53
CA ASP A 96 12.43 10.96 8.92
C ASP A 96 11.24 10.01 9.22
N MET A 97 10.28 9.89 8.30
CA MET A 97 9.17 8.93 8.44
C MET A 97 9.68 7.49 8.45
N TRP A 98 10.61 7.14 7.56
CA TRP A 98 11.23 5.81 7.53
C TRP A 98 11.98 5.50 8.83
N ASP A 99 12.79 6.44 9.33
CA ASP A 99 13.53 6.29 10.58
C ASP A 99 12.57 6.11 11.78
N LYS A 100 11.43 6.82 11.78
CA LYS A 100 10.36 6.65 12.77
C LYS A 100 9.67 5.29 12.66
N THR A 101 9.40 4.79 11.46
CA THR A 101 8.87 3.42 11.24
C THR A 101 9.84 2.36 11.76
N ILE A 102 11.13 2.50 11.47
CA ILE A 102 12.18 1.61 11.99
C ILE A 102 12.24 1.66 13.51
N LYS A 103 12.21 2.86 14.09
CA LYS A 103 12.20 3.05 15.55
C LYS A 103 10.98 2.38 16.18
N ALA A 104 9.79 2.59 15.64
CA ALA A 104 8.56 1.96 16.12
C ALA A 104 8.63 0.44 16.03
N THR A 105 9.12 -0.11 14.91
CA THR A 105 9.30 -1.56 14.72
C THR A 105 10.28 -2.15 15.73
N LYS A 106 11.41 -1.47 15.99
CA LYS A 106 12.39 -1.89 17.02
C LYS A 106 11.78 -1.84 18.41
N SER A 107 11.06 -0.76 18.75
CA SER A 107 10.38 -0.61 20.03
C SER A 107 9.29 -1.66 20.24
N CYS A 108 8.52 -1.99 19.20
CA CYS A 108 7.47 -3.02 19.24
C CYS A 108 8.07 -4.39 19.59
N ASN A 109 9.16 -4.76 18.91
CA ASN A 109 9.90 -5.99 19.19
C ASN A 109 10.62 -6.01 20.55
N ALA A 110 10.81 -4.85 21.19
CA ALA A 110 11.48 -4.75 22.48
C ALA A 110 10.53 -4.96 23.67
N VAL A 111 9.20 -4.89 23.46
CA VAL A 111 8.21 -5.07 24.54
C VAL A 111 8.25 -6.50 25.10
N SER A 112 8.49 -7.49 24.25
CA SER A 112 8.59 -8.90 24.64
C SER A 112 9.94 -9.50 24.22
N SER A 113 10.62 -10.12 25.17
CA SER A 113 11.92 -10.77 24.96
C SER A 113 11.78 -12.28 24.82
N SER A 114 12.65 -12.90 24.03
CA SER A 114 12.77 -14.36 23.92
C SER A 114 12.90 -15.01 25.32
N PRO A 115 12.25 -16.16 25.57
CA PRO A 115 11.49 -16.99 24.62
C PRO A 115 10.02 -16.56 24.42
N GLU A 116 9.53 -15.61 25.21
CA GLU A 116 8.11 -15.21 25.25
C GLU A 116 7.82 -14.02 24.32
N LYS A 117 8.11 -14.15 23.02
CA LYS A 117 7.68 -13.13 22.06
C LYS A 117 6.19 -13.22 21.83
N ASP A 118 5.48 -12.13 22.10
CA ASP A 118 4.04 -12.03 21.86
C ASP A 118 3.69 -11.51 20.47
N LEU A 119 4.61 -10.83 19.79
CA LEU A 119 4.51 -10.36 18.40
C LEU A 119 5.90 -10.20 17.78
N ILE A 120 6.04 -10.51 16.49
CA ILE A 120 7.22 -10.17 15.68
C ILE A 120 6.85 -9.07 14.69
N ALA A 121 7.46 -7.89 14.85
CA ALA A 121 7.28 -6.79 13.92
C ALA A 121 8.41 -6.79 12.87
N PHE A 122 8.05 -6.75 11.59
CA PHE A 122 8.96 -6.54 10.47
C PHE A 122 8.88 -5.09 9.99
N ALA A 123 9.97 -4.62 9.41
CA ALA A 123 9.98 -3.38 8.64
C ALA A 123 9.94 -3.72 7.16
N GLY A 124 9.20 -2.93 6.40
CA GLY A 124 9.08 -3.06 4.97
C GLY A 124 8.55 -1.78 4.35
N TRP A 125 8.27 -1.85 3.07
CA TRP A 125 7.61 -0.78 2.32
C TRP A 125 6.84 -1.38 1.16
N GLU A 126 5.93 -0.61 0.61
CA GLU A 126 5.31 -0.92 -0.66
C GLU A 126 5.99 -0.15 -1.79
N TRP A 127 6.45 -0.90 -2.80
CA TRP A 127 6.85 -0.39 -4.10
C TRP A 127 5.61 -0.39 -5.00
N THR A 128 5.22 0.78 -5.52
CA THR A 128 3.85 0.99 -5.99
C THR A 128 3.84 1.48 -7.43
N GLN A 129 3.69 0.57 -8.40
CA GLN A 129 3.51 0.98 -9.79
C GLN A 129 2.04 1.01 -10.17
N MET A 130 1.54 2.19 -10.49
CA MET A 130 0.20 2.36 -11.05
C MET A 130 0.28 2.72 -12.53
N SER A 131 -0.27 1.85 -13.37
CA SER A 131 -0.51 2.16 -14.79
C SER A 131 -2.02 2.22 -14.92
N GLY A 132 -2.62 3.41 -14.88
CA GLY A 132 -4.09 3.54 -14.99
C GLY A 132 -4.64 3.00 -16.32
N GLU A 133 -5.92 3.23 -16.63
CA GLU A 133 -6.55 2.68 -17.86
C GLU A 133 -5.84 3.03 -19.17
N MET A 134 -5.08 4.13 -19.20
CA MET A 134 -4.30 4.57 -20.37
C MET A 134 -2.86 3.99 -20.42
N GLY A 135 -2.48 3.19 -19.42
CA GLY A 135 -1.17 2.55 -19.34
C GLY A 135 -1.04 1.35 -20.29
N SER A 136 0.21 1.01 -20.63
CA SER A 136 0.58 -0.21 -21.36
C SER A 136 0.36 -1.45 -20.47
N PRO A 137 -0.52 -2.40 -20.83
CA PRO A 137 -0.67 -3.64 -20.09
C PRO A 137 0.62 -4.47 -20.02
N GLU A 138 1.47 -4.34 -21.04
CA GLU A 138 2.73 -5.07 -21.19
C GLU A 138 3.81 -4.57 -20.23
N ASP A 139 3.76 -3.29 -19.86
CA ASP A 139 4.74 -2.61 -18.99
C ASP A 139 4.19 -2.32 -17.57
N HIS A 140 3.14 -3.04 -17.17
CA HIS A 140 2.54 -2.97 -15.85
C HIS A 140 2.93 -4.17 -14.98
N TYR A 141 3.52 -3.87 -13.82
CA TYR A 141 4.07 -4.84 -12.87
C TYR A 141 3.38 -4.81 -11.50
N GLY A 142 2.24 -4.13 -11.36
CA GLY A 142 1.49 -4.04 -10.11
C GLY A 142 2.32 -3.47 -8.97
N HIS A 143 1.99 -3.88 -7.75
CA HIS A 143 2.63 -3.42 -6.53
C HIS A 143 3.45 -4.55 -5.90
N LYS A 144 4.42 -4.19 -5.05
CA LYS A 144 5.29 -5.15 -4.36
C LYS A 144 5.57 -4.71 -2.94
N LYS A 145 5.15 -5.52 -1.98
CA LYS A 145 5.65 -5.36 -0.61
C LYS A 145 7.05 -5.90 -0.52
N VAL A 146 7.97 -5.12 0.02
CA VAL A 146 9.30 -5.56 0.39
C VAL A 146 9.34 -5.71 1.90
N ILE A 147 9.52 -6.93 2.40
CA ILE A 147 9.59 -7.25 3.83
C ILE A 147 11.03 -7.59 4.17
N LEU A 148 11.68 -6.78 5.01
CA LEU A 148 13.06 -7.01 5.42
C LEU A 148 13.13 -8.15 6.43
N LYS A 149 14.08 -9.06 6.24
CA LYS A 149 14.29 -10.22 7.13
C LYS A 149 14.68 -9.81 8.55
N ASP A 150 15.50 -8.77 8.69
CA ASP A 150 15.91 -8.23 9.97
C ASP A 150 16.10 -6.70 9.93
N LEU A 151 16.36 -6.11 11.11
CA LEU A 151 16.51 -4.67 11.30
C LEU A 151 17.98 -4.25 11.49
N LYS A 152 18.93 -5.07 11.00
CA LYS A 152 20.37 -4.82 11.13
C LYS A 152 20.92 -4.06 9.93
N ASN A 153 20.56 -4.51 8.71
CA ASN A 153 20.91 -3.81 7.48
C ASN A 153 19.65 -3.14 6.92
N LEU A 154 19.64 -1.81 6.89
CA LEU A 154 18.48 -1.01 6.50
C LEU A 154 18.90 -0.01 5.42
N PRO A 155 18.09 0.17 4.37
CA PRO A 155 18.34 1.25 3.42
C PRO A 155 18.16 2.61 4.10
N LYS A 156 18.81 3.65 3.56
CA LYS A 156 18.66 5.03 4.03
C LYS A 156 17.22 5.51 3.85
N VAL A 157 16.60 5.17 2.72
CA VAL A 157 15.18 5.39 2.43
C VAL A 157 14.62 4.21 1.64
N PRO A 158 13.31 3.94 1.71
CA PRO A 158 12.65 2.94 0.87
C PRO A 158 12.77 3.22 -0.62
N ILE A 159 12.68 2.16 -1.44
CA ILE A 159 12.80 2.24 -2.90
C ILE A 159 11.39 2.16 -3.51
N GLY A 160 10.93 3.24 -4.12
CA GLY A 160 9.62 3.32 -4.78
C GLY A 160 9.66 2.99 -6.27
N ALA A 161 8.49 2.90 -6.91
CA ALA A 161 8.36 2.72 -8.36
C ALA A 161 8.46 4.04 -9.15
N GLY A 162 8.44 5.16 -8.44
CA GLY A 162 8.26 6.51 -8.98
C GLY A 162 6.83 6.99 -8.79
N LEU A 163 6.45 8.11 -9.42
CA LEU A 163 5.17 8.77 -9.16
C LEU A 163 3.95 7.93 -9.59
N THR A 164 3.00 7.80 -8.67
CA THR A 164 1.71 7.12 -8.83
C THR A 164 0.58 8.07 -9.22
N GLY A 165 -0.62 7.53 -9.50
CA GLY A 165 -1.81 8.32 -9.80
C GLY A 165 -2.21 9.28 -8.67
N LEU A 166 -2.14 8.83 -7.41
CA LEU A 166 -2.42 9.68 -6.25
C LEU A 166 -1.37 10.80 -6.11
N ASP A 167 -0.10 10.53 -6.43
CA ASP A 167 0.95 11.54 -6.41
C ASP A 167 0.67 12.70 -7.37
N TYR A 168 0.12 12.42 -8.56
CA TYR A 168 -0.27 13.48 -9.48
C TYR A 168 -1.41 14.35 -8.93
N ILE A 169 -2.39 13.76 -8.25
CA ILE A 169 -3.49 14.48 -7.60
C ILE A 169 -2.94 15.37 -6.48
N LEU A 170 -2.03 14.84 -5.65
CA LEU A 170 -1.49 15.55 -4.50
C LEU A 170 -0.43 16.61 -4.89
N LYS A 171 0.30 16.43 -6.00
CA LYS A 171 1.23 17.45 -6.54
C LYS A 171 0.52 18.66 -7.15
N SER A 172 -0.77 18.54 -7.45
CA SER A 172 -1.55 19.62 -8.06
C SER A 172 -1.62 20.85 -7.13
N ARG A 173 -1.44 22.04 -7.71
CA ARG A 173 -1.48 23.32 -6.98
C ARG A 173 -2.88 23.68 -6.45
N ILE A 174 -3.93 23.11 -7.03
CA ILE A 174 -5.32 23.43 -6.68
C ILE A 174 -5.91 22.51 -5.61
N THR A 175 -5.42 21.27 -5.53
CA THR A 175 -5.89 20.25 -4.58
C THR A 175 -5.92 20.73 -3.12
N PRO A 176 -4.89 21.44 -2.61
CA PRO A 176 -4.86 21.92 -1.22
C PRO A 176 -6.03 22.85 -0.87
N SER A 177 -6.35 23.79 -1.76
CA SER A 177 -7.46 24.73 -1.52
C SER A 177 -8.81 24.05 -1.60
N LEU A 178 -8.98 23.09 -2.51
CA LEU A 178 -10.23 22.32 -2.63
C LEU A 178 -10.48 21.45 -1.40
N MET A 179 -9.44 20.81 -0.86
CA MET A 179 -9.53 20.02 0.37
C MET A 179 -9.99 20.86 1.56
N LEU A 180 -9.36 22.01 1.81
CA LEU A 180 -9.74 22.91 2.91
C LEU A 180 -11.17 23.49 2.77
N LEU A 181 -11.66 23.63 1.54
CA LEU A 181 -13.03 24.08 1.28
C LEU A 181 -14.05 22.95 1.47
N ALA A 182 -13.68 21.71 1.12
CA ALA A 182 -14.54 20.55 1.29
C ALA A 182 -14.77 20.23 2.78
N ASP A 183 -13.78 20.48 3.63
CA ASP A 183 -13.85 20.25 5.08
C ASP A 183 -13.96 21.56 5.88
N PHE A 184 -14.87 22.46 5.49
CA PHE A 184 -14.96 23.76 6.16
C PHE A 184 -15.84 23.70 7.44
N PRO A 185 -15.35 24.18 8.61
CA PRO A 185 -14.03 24.77 8.84
C PRO A 185 -12.92 23.72 9.00
N PRO A 186 -11.73 23.92 8.41
CA PRO A 186 -10.67 22.92 8.42
C PRO A 186 -10.16 22.66 9.84
N GLU A 187 -9.86 21.40 10.09
CA GLU A 187 -9.35 20.89 11.34
C GLU A 187 -7.82 20.79 11.33
N LYS A 188 -7.21 20.48 12.48
CA LYS A 188 -5.75 20.33 12.60
C LYS A 188 -5.22 19.28 11.60
N ILE A 189 -5.95 18.17 11.45
CA ILE A 189 -5.56 17.06 10.57
C ILE A 189 -5.43 17.48 9.11
N ASP A 190 -6.27 18.41 8.63
CA ASP A 190 -6.16 18.94 7.27
C ASP A 190 -4.84 19.66 7.09
N PHE A 191 -4.48 20.54 8.03
CA PHE A 191 -3.21 21.25 7.99
C PHE A 191 -2.00 20.32 8.13
N ASP A 192 -2.10 19.28 8.96
CA ASP A 192 -1.07 18.25 9.08
C ASP A 192 -0.88 17.50 7.75
N PHE A 193 -1.98 17.16 7.06
CA PHE A 193 -1.93 16.54 5.73
C PHE A 193 -1.31 17.49 4.69
N LEU A 194 -1.62 18.79 4.74
CA LEU A 194 -0.98 19.76 3.86
C LEU A 194 0.53 19.89 4.14
N ALA A 195 0.94 19.77 5.40
CA ALA A 195 2.35 19.77 5.79
C ALA A 195 3.07 18.50 5.27
N TYR A 196 2.50 17.32 5.50
CA TYR A 196 2.95 16.05 4.95
C TYR A 196 3.15 16.14 3.43
N ARG A 197 2.13 16.60 2.71
CA ARG A 197 2.17 16.79 1.26
C ARG A 197 3.31 17.71 0.84
N ASN A 198 3.45 18.86 1.49
CA ASN A 198 4.51 19.83 1.16
C ASN A 198 5.91 19.26 1.39
N GLU A 199 6.11 18.53 2.49
CA GLU A 199 7.38 17.88 2.81
C GLU A 199 7.72 16.82 1.76
N THR A 200 6.86 15.81 1.61
CA THR A 200 7.06 14.66 0.72
C THR A 200 7.33 15.08 -0.72
N TYR A 201 6.56 16.03 -1.27
CA TYR A 201 6.70 16.44 -2.67
C TYR A 201 7.72 17.56 -2.91
N SER A 202 8.37 18.08 -1.85
CA SER A 202 9.54 18.96 -2.00
C SER A 202 10.84 18.17 -2.26
N ILE A 203 10.85 16.88 -1.95
CA ILE A 203 12.01 15.99 -2.11
C ILE A 203 12.03 15.45 -3.56
N PRO A 204 13.11 15.70 -4.33
CA PRO A 204 13.19 15.21 -5.70
C PRO A 204 13.62 13.73 -5.76
N PRO A 205 13.35 13.04 -6.88
CA PRO A 205 13.99 11.77 -7.19
C PRO A 205 15.51 11.84 -7.23
N CYS A 206 16.19 10.79 -6.75
CA CYS A 206 17.65 10.72 -6.80
C CYS A 206 18.19 10.71 -8.24
N SER A 207 17.41 10.21 -9.21
CA SER A 207 17.73 10.21 -10.64
C SER A 207 17.86 11.62 -11.25
N GLN A 208 17.37 12.65 -10.57
CA GLN A 208 17.44 14.05 -11.01
C GLN A 208 18.62 14.81 -10.40
N LEU A 209 19.41 14.17 -9.54
CA LEU A 209 20.47 14.79 -8.76
C LEU A 209 21.84 14.27 -9.19
N ASP A 210 22.88 15.09 -9.03
CA ASP A 210 24.25 14.61 -9.12
C ASP A 210 24.72 13.91 -7.83
N GLU A 211 25.84 13.19 -7.89
CA GLU A 211 26.38 12.45 -6.74
C GLU A 211 26.63 13.34 -5.50
N LYS A 212 27.07 14.59 -5.72
CA LYS A 212 27.36 15.51 -4.62
C LYS A 212 26.07 15.97 -3.95
N GLU A 213 25.02 16.21 -4.72
CA GLU A 213 23.69 16.54 -4.21
C GLU A 213 23.08 15.39 -3.41
N ILE A 214 23.18 14.15 -3.91
CA ILE A 214 22.68 12.94 -3.21
C ILE A 214 23.34 12.77 -1.84
N LEU A 215 24.61 13.17 -1.71
CA LEU A 215 25.33 13.14 -0.43
C LEU A 215 24.93 14.27 0.53
N GLN A 216 24.39 15.39 0.02
CA GLN A 216 24.14 16.60 0.80
C GLN A 216 22.67 16.81 1.17
N ARG A 217 21.73 16.27 0.39
CA ARG A 217 20.30 16.38 0.64
C ARG A 217 19.59 15.04 0.48
N GLU A 218 18.38 14.97 1.02
CA GLU A 218 17.49 13.84 0.81
C GLU A 218 16.99 13.80 -0.64
N CYS A 219 16.80 12.59 -1.15
CA CYS A 219 16.17 12.31 -2.43
C CYS A 219 15.38 10.98 -2.34
N LYS A 220 14.40 10.81 -3.23
CA LYS A 220 13.61 9.57 -3.32
C LYS A 220 14.36 8.52 -4.14
N GLU A 221 14.65 7.36 -3.55
CA GLU A 221 15.17 6.22 -4.30
C GLU A 221 14.05 5.59 -5.13
N GLU A 222 14.33 5.32 -6.40
CA GLU A 222 13.35 4.79 -7.35
C GLU A 222 13.93 3.61 -8.13
N ALA A 223 13.07 2.65 -8.44
CA ALA A 223 13.32 1.57 -9.37
C ALA A 223 12.08 1.42 -10.26
N SER A 224 12.21 1.66 -11.56
CA SER A 224 11.06 1.71 -12.47
C SER A 224 10.51 0.33 -12.82
N THR A 225 11.29 -0.73 -12.58
CA THR A 225 10.91 -2.12 -12.82
C THR A 225 11.25 -3.03 -11.65
N PRO A 226 10.56 -4.18 -11.49
CA PRO A 226 10.95 -5.20 -10.53
C PRO A 226 12.43 -5.62 -10.64
N ARG A 227 12.96 -5.70 -11.86
CA ARG A 227 14.39 -6.00 -12.09
C ARG A 227 15.31 -4.99 -11.43
N GLU A 228 15.03 -3.70 -11.63
CA GLU A 228 15.80 -2.62 -11.01
C GLU A 228 15.66 -2.66 -9.50
N LEU A 229 14.46 -2.93 -8.98
CA LEU A 229 14.23 -3.08 -7.54
C LEU A 229 15.10 -4.22 -6.98
N PHE A 230 15.11 -5.40 -7.61
CA PHE A 230 15.92 -6.53 -7.14
C PHE A 230 17.42 -6.24 -7.21
N ASN A 231 17.89 -5.64 -8.30
CA ASN A 231 19.29 -5.23 -8.41
C ASN A 231 19.66 -4.26 -7.27
N ARG A 232 18.78 -3.30 -6.96
CA ARG A 232 19.02 -2.34 -5.87
C ARG A 232 19.02 -3.02 -4.50
N LEU A 233 18.14 -3.99 -4.26
CA LEU A 233 18.16 -4.80 -3.04
C LEU A 233 19.45 -5.61 -2.92
N ASP A 234 20.00 -6.12 -4.02
CA ASP A 234 21.28 -6.86 -4.04
C ASP A 234 22.47 -5.93 -3.79
N GLU A 235 22.50 -4.75 -4.41
CA GLU A 235 23.53 -3.71 -4.20
C GLU A 235 23.60 -3.26 -2.75
N LEU A 236 22.44 -3.11 -2.10
CA LEU A 236 22.33 -2.75 -0.69
C LEU A 236 22.50 -3.95 0.25
N ASN A 237 22.69 -5.15 -0.29
CA ASN A 237 22.80 -6.41 0.44
C ASN A 237 21.62 -6.65 1.42
N LEU A 238 20.41 -6.36 0.95
CA LEU A 238 19.17 -6.49 1.72
C LEU A 238 18.57 -7.88 1.52
N GLU A 239 18.48 -8.65 2.60
CA GLU A 239 17.68 -9.88 2.63
C GLU A 239 16.20 -9.52 2.79
N ALA A 240 15.40 -9.75 1.73
CA ALA A 240 14.00 -9.36 1.72
C ALA A 240 13.11 -10.39 1.03
N LEU A 241 11.91 -10.57 1.57
CA LEU A 241 10.79 -11.22 0.90
C LEU A 241 10.04 -10.16 0.10
N VAL A 242 9.73 -10.45 -1.16
CA VAL A 242 8.96 -9.54 -2.02
C VAL A 242 7.63 -10.17 -2.38
N ILE A 243 6.52 -9.51 -2.08
CA ILE A 243 5.18 -10.05 -2.27
C ILE A 243 4.44 -9.21 -3.33
N PRO A 244 4.31 -9.72 -4.56
CA PRO A 244 3.51 -9.05 -5.60
C PRO A 244 2.02 -9.04 -5.25
N HIS A 245 1.37 -7.92 -5.58
CA HIS A 245 -0.05 -7.67 -5.35
C HIS A 245 -0.52 -6.46 -6.20
N GLY A 246 -1.71 -5.92 -5.94
CA GLY A 246 -2.19 -4.70 -6.62
C GLY A 246 -2.50 -4.92 -8.10
N THR A 247 -3.07 -6.09 -8.46
CA THR A 247 -3.28 -6.48 -9.87
C THR A 247 -4.70 -6.23 -10.39
N THR A 248 -5.51 -5.48 -9.64
CA THR A 248 -6.91 -5.23 -9.97
C THR A 248 -7.04 -4.28 -11.17
N TRP A 249 -7.73 -4.74 -12.22
CA TRP A 249 -8.00 -3.96 -13.43
C TRP A 249 -8.88 -2.74 -13.15
N GLY A 250 -8.61 -1.65 -13.87
CA GLY A 250 -9.41 -0.42 -13.82
C GLY A 250 -9.13 0.49 -12.61
N ILE A 251 -8.33 0.02 -11.65
CA ILE A 251 -7.83 0.82 -10.53
C ILE A 251 -6.31 0.96 -10.65
N HIS A 252 -5.59 -0.16 -10.48
CA HIS A 252 -4.13 -0.17 -10.45
C HIS A 252 -3.52 -0.64 -11.76
N ALA A 253 -4.18 -1.62 -12.39
CA ALA A 253 -3.73 -2.27 -13.60
C ALA A 253 -4.57 -1.84 -14.82
N PRO A 254 -3.95 -1.64 -16.01
CA PRO A 254 -4.66 -1.46 -17.26
C PRO A 254 -5.52 -2.69 -17.59
N ALA A 255 -6.58 -2.47 -18.37
CA ALA A 255 -7.37 -3.59 -18.90
C ALA A 255 -6.50 -4.54 -19.74
N ASN A 256 -6.69 -5.84 -19.56
CA ASN A 256 -5.90 -6.92 -20.16
C ASN A 256 -4.47 -7.11 -19.61
N SER A 257 -4.09 -6.43 -18.51
CA SER A 257 -2.84 -6.77 -17.83
C SER A 257 -2.87 -8.20 -17.33
N THR A 258 -1.77 -8.93 -17.55
CA THR A 258 -1.65 -10.34 -17.20
C THR A 258 -0.50 -10.53 -16.21
N MET A 259 -0.64 -11.50 -15.31
CA MET A 259 0.45 -11.87 -14.41
C MET A 259 1.71 -12.34 -15.16
N SER A 260 1.57 -12.85 -16.39
CA SER A 260 2.70 -13.33 -17.20
C SER A 260 3.77 -12.27 -17.46
N SER A 261 3.43 -10.97 -17.55
CA SER A 261 4.43 -9.91 -17.72
C SER A 261 5.38 -9.83 -16.51
N GLN A 262 4.88 -10.19 -15.33
CA GLN A 262 5.60 -10.11 -14.06
C GLN A 262 6.37 -11.39 -13.71
N LEU A 263 5.94 -12.53 -14.24
CA LEU A 263 6.54 -13.85 -13.95
C LEU A 263 7.70 -14.22 -14.88
N THR A 264 8.13 -13.31 -15.76
CA THR A 264 9.31 -13.55 -16.60
C THR A 264 10.57 -13.55 -15.75
N MET A 265 11.60 -14.32 -16.13
CA MET A 265 12.91 -14.29 -15.45
C MET A 265 13.61 -12.92 -15.47
N LYS A 266 13.08 -11.96 -16.25
CA LYS A 266 13.53 -10.57 -16.22
C LYS A 266 12.92 -9.80 -15.05
N GLN A 267 11.70 -10.11 -14.63
CA GLN A 267 10.92 -9.34 -13.65
C GLN A 267 10.55 -10.14 -12.39
N HIS A 268 10.90 -11.42 -12.36
CA HIS A 268 10.68 -12.33 -11.24
C HIS A 268 12.00 -12.78 -10.62
N ASP A 269 12.07 -12.77 -9.29
CA ASP A 269 13.15 -13.39 -8.53
C ASP A 269 12.58 -14.50 -7.63
N PRO A 270 12.84 -15.79 -7.93
CA PRO A 270 12.28 -16.91 -7.15
C PRO A 270 12.84 -17.03 -5.73
N ASN A 271 13.98 -16.39 -5.41
CA ASN A 271 14.52 -16.39 -4.06
C ASN A 271 13.77 -15.40 -3.16
N ARG A 272 13.30 -14.29 -3.75
CA ARG A 272 12.62 -13.19 -3.03
C ARG A 272 11.10 -13.29 -3.12
N GLN A 273 10.56 -13.66 -4.27
CA GLN A 273 9.12 -13.73 -4.52
C GLN A 273 8.58 -15.13 -4.36
N ARG A 274 8.28 -15.49 -3.10
CA ARG A 274 7.81 -16.83 -2.71
C ARG A 274 6.37 -16.84 -2.20
N LEU A 275 5.73 -15.67 -2.11
CA LEU A 275 4.33 -15.49 -1.71
C LEU A 275 3.62 -14.62 -2.73
N PHE A 276 2.29 -14.69 -2.71
CA PHE A 276 1.41 -13.88 -3.56
C PHE A 276 0.20 -13.44 -2.72
N GLU A 277 -0.19 -12.16 -2.81
CA GLU A 277 -1.45 -11.70 -2.20
C GLU A 277 -2.60 -11.81 -3.21
N ILE A 278 -3.58 -12.64 -2.89
CA ILE A 278 -4.72 -12.95 -3.78
C ILE A 278 -6.00 -12.17 -3.43
N TYR A 279 -6.03 -11.51 -2.28
CA TYR A 279 -7.16 -10.74 -1.80
C TYR A 279 -6.65 -9.40 -1.30
N SER A 280 -6.92 -8.35 -2.07
CA SER A 280 -6.77 -6.97 -1.60
C SER A 280 -8.18 -6.38 -1.49
N GLY A 281 -8.37 -5.32 -0.70
CA GLY A 281 -9.66 -4.62 -0.60
C GLY A 281 -10.21 -4.06 -1.93
N HIS A 282 -9.47 -4.22 -3.03
CA HIS A 282 -9.82 -3.80 -4.37
C HIS A 282 -10.05 -5.00 -5.31
N GLY A 283 -11.19 -5.03 -5.99
CA GLY A 283 -11.51 -6.05 -7.00
C GLY A 283 -12.41 -7.16 -6.46
N ASN A 284 -12.41 -8.30 -7.13
CA ASN A 284 -13.12 -9.50 -6.70
C ASN A 284 -12.25 -10.75 -6.91
N SER A 285 -12.50 -11.77 -6.10
CA SER A 285 -11.89 -13.10 -6.26
C SER A 285 -12.86 -14.09 -6.93
N GLU A 286 -13.82 -13.58 -7.71
CA GLU A 286 -14.76 -14.43 -8.43
C GLU A 286 -14.08 -15.11 -9.63
N ILE A 287 -14.75 -16.13 -10.17
CA ILE A 287 -14.29 -16.81 -11.36
C ILE A 287 -14.22 -15.81 -12.52
N PHE A 288 -13.04 -15.66 -13.11
CA PHE A 288 -12.85 -14.84 -14.30
C PHE A 288 -13.77 -15.32 -15.43
N LYS A 289 -14.55 -14.40 -15.99
CA LYS A 289 -15.37 -14.63 -17.18
C LYS A 289 -14.78 -13.83 -18.33
N ASP A 290 -14.43 -14.51 -19.42
CA ASP A 290 -13.99 -13.84 -20.65
C ASP A 290 -15.19 -13.19 -21.36
N VAL A 291 -15.57 -12.02 -20.87
CA VAL A 291 -16.63 -11.19 -21.45
C VAL A 291 -16.01 -10.00 -22.17
N LYS A 292 -16.51 -9.71 -23.37
CA LYS A 292 -16.05 -8.55 -24.14
C LYS A 292 -17.01 -7.39 -23.91
N HIS A 293 -16.55 -6.35 -23.21
CA HIS A 293 -17.32 -5.11 -23.01
C HIS A 293 -17.37 -4.25 -24.30
N PHE A 294 -16.35 -4.37 -25.15
CA PHE A 294 -16.27 -3.77 -26.48
C PHE A 294 -15.41 -4.68 -27.38
N LEU A 295 -15.55 -4.55 -28.70
CA LEU A 295 -14.59 -5.12 -29.66
C LEU A 295 -13.79 -3.98 -30.30
N LYS A 296 -12.49 -4.17 -30.49
CA LYS A 296 -11.66 -3.25 -31.27
C LYS A 296 -11.66 -3.65 -32.73
N THR A 297 -11.99 -2.72 -33.62
CA THR A 297 -11.86 -2.89 -35.07
C THR A 297 -10.42 -2.67 -35.52
N SER A 298 -10.13 -3.03 -36.77
CA SER A 298 -8.79 -2.86 -37.38
C SER A 298 -8.33 -1.40 -37.48
N ASP A 299 -9.26 -0.43 -37.49
CA ASP A 299 -8.99 1.01 -37.43
C ASP A 299 -8.91 1.55 -35.99
N GLY A 300 -8.93 0.67 -34.98
CA GLY A 300 -8.77 1.01 -33.56
C GLY A 300 -10.03 1.54 -32.88
N LYS A 301 -11.20 1.51 -33.53
CA LYS A 301 -12.47 1.95 -32.94
C LYS A 301 -13.08 0.85 -32.07
N ASN A 302 -13.77 1.27 -31.02
CA ASN A 302 -14.54 0.38 -30.16
C ASN A 302 -15.95 0.21 -30.74
N ILE A 303 -16.37 -1.02 -30.99
CA ILE A 303 -17.74 -1.39 -31.36
C ILE A 303 -18.41 -2.15 -30.22
N CYS A 304 -19.73 -1.98 -30.10
CA CYS A 304 -20.52 -2.67 -29.09
C CYS A 304 -20.82 -4.11 -29.53
N PRO A 305 -20.38 -5.15 -28.80
CA PRO A 305 -20.71 -6.53 -29.13
C PRO A 305 -22.19 -6.83 -28.90
N GLU A 306 -22.71 -7.84 -29.59
CA GLU A 306 -24.05 -8.36 -29.32
C GLU A 306 -24.10 -9.04 -27.94
N PRO A 307 -25.24 -8.97 -27.23
CA PRO A 307 -25.40 -9.63 -25.94
C PRO A 307 -25.40 -11.15 -26.10
N THR A 308 -24.84 -11.83 -25.12
CA THR A 308 -24.85 -13.29 -25.02
C THR A 308 -25.79 -13.71 -23.90
N LYS A 309 -26.07 -15.02 -23.78
CA LYS A 309 -26.89 -15.57 -22.69
C LYS A 309 -26.34 -15.24 -21.29
N GLY A 310 -25.02 -15.06 -21.15
CA GLY A 310 -24.35 -14.84 -19.86
C GLY A 310 -23.89 -13.41 -19.60
N PHE A 311 -23.99 -12.51 -20.58
CA PHE A 311 -23.47 -11.15 -20.46
C PHE A 311 -24.13 -10.22 -21.49
N GLU A 312 -24.61 -9.08 -21.02
CA GLU A 312 -25.09 -7.98 -21.84
C GLU A 312 -24.14 -6.77 -21.66
N PRO A 313 -23.46 -6.33 -22.74
CA PRO A 313 -22.57 -5.18 -22.66
C PRO A 313 -23.29 -3.89 -22.25
N CYS A 314 -22.65 -3.04 -21.44
CA CYS A 314 -23.24 -1.77 -20.99
C CYS A 314 -23.68 -0.88 -22.16
N CYS A 315 -22.91 -0.85 -23.26
CA CYS A 315 -23.25 -0.11 -24.47
C CYS A 315 -24.54 -0.61 -25.14
N TRP A 316 -24.81 -1.93 -25.06
CA TRP A 316 -26.02 -2.52 -25.62
C TRP A 316 -27.23 -2.13 -24.78
N ARG A 317 -27.13 -2.32 -23.46
CA ARG A 317 -28.18 -1.93 -22.51
C ARG A 317 -28.50 -0.44 -22.60
N ALA A 318 -27.48 0.42 -22.74
CA ALA A 318 -27.68 1.86 -22.95
C ALA A 318 -28.47 2.15 -24.24
N GLY A 319 -28.18 1.43 -25.34
CA GLY A 319 -28.93 1.53 -26.58
C GLY A 319 -30.40 1.13 -26.44
N GLU A 320 -30.69 0.04 -25.72
CA GLU A 320 -32.07 -0.41 -25.46
C GLU A 320 -32.84 0.58 -24.57
N ILE A 321 -32.19 1.16 -23.55
CA ILE A 321 -32.78 2.22 -22.74
C ILE A 321 -33.13 3.43 -23.61
N ALA A 322 -32.21 3.89 -24.46
CA ALA A 322 -32.44 5.03 -25.34
C ALA A 322 -33.61 4.81 -26.32
N LYS A 323 -33.73 3.61 -26.90
CA LYS A 323 -34.86 3.24 -27.76
C LYS A 323 -36.20 3.31 -27.02
N THR A 324 -36.22 2.83 -25.78
CA THR A 324 -37.44 2.80 -24.96
C THR A 324 -37.90 4.22 -24.62
N THR A 325 -36.96 5.11 -24.26
CA THR A 325 -37.25 6.51 -23.95
C THR A 325 -37.64 7.35 -25.17
N MET A 326 -37.18 6.98 -26.37
CA MET A 326 -37.59 7.65 -27.62
C MET A 326 -38.95 7.17 -28.15
N SER A 327 -39.46 6.04 -27.65
CA SER A 327 -40.73 5.44 -28.06
C SER A 327 -41.88 5.80 -27.11
N SER A 328 -41.60 6.55 -26.04
CA SER A 328 -42.56 7.13 -25.08
C SER A 328 -42.73 8.62 -25.30
#